data_AF-A0AAV7N1X8-F1
#
_entry.id   AF-A0AAV7N1X8-F1
#
_cell.length_a   1.000
_cell.length_b   1.000
_cell.length_c   1.000
_cell.angle_alpha   90.00
_cell.angle_beta   90.00
_cell.angle_gamma   90.00
#
_symmetry.space_group_name_H-M   'P 1'
#
loop_
_entity.id
_entity.type
_entity.pdbx_description
1 polymer ?
#
loop_
_entity_poly.entity_id
_entity_poly.type
_entity_poly.pdbx_seq_one_letter_code
_entity_poly.pdbx_strand_id
1 'polypeptide(L)'
;MQQCLYDDSDKANKLLAWLDRRDLERSWVLEIDDKEGRFQRDGPTIASAFADYYENLYQPATSTGDADYMEPLQVIHLSKLEEESGVALEEDLTVEEIMQAMRGRN
;
A
#
# COMPACT_ATOMS: atom_id res chain seq x y z
N MET A 1 -26.99 21.51 -53.63
CA MET A 1 -25.65 21.51 -52.99
C MET A 1 -25.79 21.28 -51.48
N GLN A 2 -26.58 20.28 -51.06
CA GLN A 2 -26.95 20.05 -49.65
C GLN A 2 -26.80 18.56 -49.23
N GLN A 3 -26.68 17.64 -50.19
CA GLN A 3 -26.49 16.20 -49.95
C GLN A 3 -25.06 15.87 -49.51
N CYS A 4 -24.03 16.55 -50.05
CA CYS A 4 -22.64 16.29 -49.66
C CYS A 4 -22.33 16.63 -48.19
N LEU A 5 -23.10 17.54 -47.57
CA LEU A 5 -22.91 17.93 -46.17
C LEU A 5 -23.43 16.87 -45.18
N TYR A 6 -24.42 16.07 -45.60
CA TYR A 6 -25.02 15.02 -44.77
C TYR A 6 -24.21 13.70 -44.82
N ASP A 7 -23.57 13.40 -45.94
CA ASP A 7 -22.73 12.20 -46.07
C ASP A 7 -21.40 12.30 -45.30
N ASP A 8 -20.85 13.51 -45.15
CA ASP A 8 -19.58 13.70 -44.44
C ASP A 8 -19.75 13.80 -42.92
N SER A 9 -20.92 14.21 -42.42
CA SER A 9 -21.22 14.19 -40.99
C SER A 9 -21.36 12.76 -40.44
N ASP A 10 -21.93 11.84 -41.24
CA ASP A 10 -22.06 10.44 -40.87
C ASP A 10 -20.69 9.72 -40.80
N LYS A 11 -19.74 10.11 -41.66
CA LYS A 11 -18.35 9.62 -41.59
C LYS A 11 -17.59 10.18 -40.38
N ALA A 12 -17.75 11.46 -40.09
CA ALA A 12 -17.12 12.10 -38.93
C ALA A 12 -17.61 11.47 -37.61
N ASN A 13 -18.92 11.22 -37.50
CA ASN A 13 -19.50 10.57 -36.32
C ASN A 13 -19.04 9.12 -36.17
N LYS A 14 -18.91 8.37 -37.28
CA LYS A 14 -18.34 7.00 -37.25
C LYS A 14 -16.87 6.99 -36.82
N LEU A 15 -16.09 7.98 -37.25
CA LEU A 15 -14.69 8.13 -36.85
C LEU A 15 -14.59 8.44 -35.36
N LEU A 16 -15.41 9.36 -34.85
CA LEU A 16 -15.50 9.67 -33.42
C LEU A 16 -15.90 8.45 -32.59
N ALA A 17 -16.95 7.74 -32.99
CA ALA A 17 -17.38 6.51 -32.30
C ALA A 17 -16.29 5.43 -32.29
N TRP A 18 -15.50 5.33 -33.37
CA TRP A 18 -14.36 4.41 -33.44
C TRP A 18 -13.20 4.86 -32.54
N LEU A 19 -12.90 6.15 -32.47
CA LEU A 19 -11.88 6.70 -31.58
C LEU A 19 -12.26 6.49 -30.12
N ASP A 20 -13.51 6.80 -29.74
CA ASP A 20 -14.03 6.58 -28.38
C ASP A 20 -13.96 5.10 -28.01
N ARG A 21 -14.39 4.20 -28.91
CA ARG A 21 -14.30 2.76 -28.70
C ARG A 21 -12.85 2.30 -28.52
N ARG A 22 -11.94 2.77 -29.37
CA ARG A 22 -10.51 2.41 -29.31
C ARG A 22 -9.87 2.90 -28.01
N ASP A 23 -10.22 4.10 -27.56
CA ASP A 23 -9.65 4.69 -26.35
C ASP A 23 -10.25 4.02 -25.09
N LEU A 24 -11.51 3.57 -25.14
CA LEU A 24 -12.11 2.68 -24.14
C LEU A 24 -11.39 1.32 -24.08
N GLU A 25 -11.17 0.68 -25.24
CA GLU A 25 -10.44 -0.61 -25.35
C GLU A 25 -8.98 -0.50 -24.86
N ARG A 26 -8.35 0.66 -24.97
CA ARG A 26 -6.97 0.92 -24.50
C ARG A 26 -6.84 1.17 -23.01
N SER A 27 -7.89 1.70 -22.38
CA SER A 27 -7.83 2.13 -20.98
C SER A 27 -8.42 1.11 -20.00
N TRP A 28 -9.17 0.11 -20.48
CA TRP A 28 -9.89 -0.84 -19.65
C TRP A 28 -9.22 -2.22 -19.67
N VAL A 29 -9.21 -2.88 -18.51
CA VAL A 29 -8.90 -4.30 -18.43
C VAL A 29 -10.08 -5.05 -19.05
N LEU A 30 -9.87 -5.66 -20.22
CA LEU A 30 -10.90 -6.35 -20.99
C LEU A 30 -11.02 -7.84 -20.63
N GLU A 31 -10.05 -8.36 -19.89
CA GLU A 31 -9.97 -9.77 -19.53
C GLU A 31 -9.19 -9.95 -18.23
N ILE A 32 -9.70 -10.82 -17.36
CA ILE A 32 -8.99 -11.31 -16.17
C ILE A 32 -8.97 -12.83 -16.18
N ASP A 33 -7.97 -13.42 -15.53
CA ASP A 33 -7.88 -14.87 -15.32
C ASP A 33 -8.43 -15.21 -13.93
N ASP A 34 -9.25 -16.25 -13.85
CA ASP A 34 -9.73 -16.78 -12.58
C ASP A 34 -8.72 -17.74 -11.93
N LYS A 35 -9.01 -18.20 -10.71
CA LYS A 35 -8.14 -19.12 -9.96
C LYS A 35 -8.00 -20.51 -10.62
N GLU A 36 -8.86 -20.83 -11.58
CA GLU A 36 -8.93 -22.09 -12.34
C GLU A 36 -8.26 -21.95 -13.73
N GLY A 37 -7.73 -20.77 -14.07
CA GLY A 37 -7.09 -20.50 -15.36
C GLY A 37 -8.07 -20.18 -16.49
N ARG A 38 -9.30 -19.74 -16.16
CA ARG A 38 -10.31 -19.37 -17.15
C ARG A 38 -10.40 -17.86 -17.34
N PHE A 39 -10.41 -17.45 -18.60
CA PHE A 39 -10.58 -16.05 -18.99
C PHE A 39 -12.02 -15.55 -18.81
N GLN A 40 -12.17 -14.46 -18.06
CA GLN A 40 -13.43 -13.75 -17.84
C GLN A 40 -13.37 -12.40 -18.56
N ARG A 41 -14.40 -12.10 -19.38
CA ARG A 41 -14.52 -10.86 -20.17
C ARG A 41 -15.75 -10.03 -19.82
N ASP A 42 -16.51 -10.48 -18.84
CA ASP A 42 -17.72 -9.81 -18.39
C ASP A 42 -17.36 -8.61 -17.50
N GLY A 43 -17.75 -7.41 -17.90
CA GLY A 43 -17.40 -6.16 -17.21
C GLY A 43 -17.79 -6.12 -15.73
N PRO A 44 -19.03 -6.50 -15.35
CA PRO A 44 -19.44 -6.65 -13.96
C PRO A 44 -18.56 -7.61 -13.16
N THR A 45 -18.22 -8.76 -13.75
CA THR A 45 -17.35 -9.77 -13.11
C THR A 45 -15.94 -9.21 -12.88
N ILE A 46 -15.37 -8.52 -13.86
CA ILE A 46 -14.06 -7.87 -13.75
C ILE A 46 -14.07 -6.82 -12.63
N ALA A 47 -15.09 -5.95 -12.62
CA ALA A 47 -15.21 -4.91 -11.60
C ALA A 47 -15.33 -5.48 -10.19
N SER A 48 -16.13 -6.55 -10.01
CA SER A 48 -16.26 -7.25 -8.72
C SER A 48 -14.93 -7.85 -8.28
N ALA A 49 -14.20 -8.51 -9.18
CA ALA A 49 -12.90 -9.11 -8.85
C ALA A 49 -11.86 -8.07 -8.41
N PHE A 50 -11.84 -6.88 -9.04
CA PHE A 50 -10.97 -5.79 -8.60
C PHE A 50 -11.41 -5.22 -7.24
N ALA A 51 -12.72 -5.05 -7.03
CA ALA A 51 -13.23 -4.59 -5.73
C ALA A 51 -12.82 -5.55 -4.61
N ASP A 52 -13.04 -6.85 -4.80
CA ASP A 52 -12.63 -7.90 -3.85
C ASP A 52 -11.12 -7.88 -3.62
N TYR A 53 -10.31 -7.76 -4.68
CA TYR A 53 -8.87 -7.72 -4.55
C TYR A 53 -8.41 -6.54 -3.69
N TYR A 54 -8.89 -5.33 -3.95
CA TYR A 54 -8.49 -4.14 -3.20
C TYR A 54 -9.05 -4.10 -1.77
N GLU A 55 -10.23 -4.67 -1.55
CA GLU A 55 -10.81 -4.83 -0.21
C GLU A 55 -9.96 -5.78 0.64
N ASN A 56 -9.39 -6.83 0.04
CA ASN A 56 -8.56 -7.81 0.74
C ASN A 56 -7.05 -7.47 0.73
N LEU A 57 -6.60 -6.52 -0.12
CA LEU A 57 -5.18 -6.16 -0.28
C LEU A 57 -4.55 -5.62 1.00
N TYR A 58 -5.33 -4.88 1.78
CA TYR A 58 -4.88 -4.26 3.03
C TYR A 58 -5.54 -4.88 4.26
N GLN A 59 -6.16 -6.06 4.12
CA GLN A 59 -6.61 -6.75 5.30
C GLN A 59 -5.38 -7.14 6.13
N PRO A 60 -5.29 -6.68 7.39
CA PRO A 60 -4.28 -7.21 8.28
C PRO A 60 -4.46 -8.73 8.30
N ALA A 61 -3.37 -9.48 8.16
CA ALA A 61 -3.38 -10.94 8.20
C ALA A 61 -3.82 -11.41 9.60
N THR A 62 -5.11 -11.31 9.91
CA THR A 62 -5.69 -11.80 11.15
C THR A 62 -5.97 -13.29 10.99
N SER A 63 -4.92 -14.09 11.10
CA SER A 63 -5.00 -15.42 11.73
C SER A 63 -3.63 -16.08 11.89
N THR A 64 -2.77 -15.47 12.69
CA THR A 64 -2.02 -16.29 13.65
C THR A 64 -2.50 -15.85 15.01
N GLY A 65 -3.38 -16.66 15.61
CA GLY A 65 -3.76 -16.48 17.01
C GLY A 65 -2.52 -16.36 17.88
N ASP A 66 -2.60 -15.47 18.85
CA ASP A 66 -1.85 -15.50 20.11
C ASP A 66 -0.32 -15.70 20.02
N ALA A 67 0.34 -15.12 19.02
CA ALA A 67 1.68 -14.61 19.27
C ALA A 67 1.49 -13.19 19.78
N ASP A 68 1.30 -13.07 21.09
CA ASP A 68 1.31 -11.79 21.79
C ASP A 68 2.64 -11.12 21.43
N TYR A 69 2.67 -10.26 20.42
CA TYR A 69 3.86 -9.51 20.01
C TYR A 69 4.34 -8.59 21.14
N MET A 70 3.56 -8.47 22.21
CA MET A 70 3.94 -7.87 23.46
C MET A 70 4.65 -8.84 24.41
N GLU A 71 4.66 -10.17 24.22
CA GLU A 71 5.44 -11.13 25.05
C GLU A 71 6.91 -10.71 25.17
N PRO A 72 7.62 -10.37 24.07
CA PRO A 72 8.98 -9.88 24.17
C PRO A 72 9.08 -8.60 25.02
N LEU A 73 8.08 -7.72 24.97
CA LEU A 73 8.04 -6.47 25.74
C LEU A 73 7.64 -6.69 27.20
N GLN A 74 6.83 -7.70 27.50
CA GLN A 74 6.42 -8.07 28.86
C GLN A 74 7.58 -8.70 29.65
N VAL A 75 8.50 -9.39 28.95
CA VAL A 75 9.72 -9.95 29.55
C VAL A 75 10.78 -8.87 29.82
N ILE A 76 10.73 -7.71 29.14
CA ILE A 76 11.65 -6.61 29.42
C ILE A 76 11.21 -5.89 30.70
N HIS A 77 11.78 -6.29 31.83
CA HIS A 77 11.77 -5.50 33.05
C HIS A 77 12.74 -4.32 32.90
N LEU A 78 12.25 -3.20 32.37
CA LEU A 78 12.96 -1.93 32.49
C LEU A 78 12.94 -1.52 33.96
N SER A 79 14.10 -1.64 34.62
CA SER A 79 14.28 -1.09 35.96
C SER A 79 14.05 0.40 35.87
N LYS A 80 13.02 0.91 36.57
CA LYS A 80 12.82 2.35 36.68
C LYS A 80 14.05 2.91 37.40
N LEU A 81 14.73 3.87 36.77
CA LEU A 81 15.75 4.65 37.45
C LEU A 81 15.10 5.31 38.66
N GLU A 82 15.80 5.26 39.80
CA GLU A 82 15.43 6.08 40.95
C GLU A 82 15.53 7.56 40.55
N GLU A 83 14.65 8.38 41.12
CA GLU A 83 14.49 9.79 40.74
C GLU A 83 15.83 10.55 40.80
N GLU A 84 16.66 10.25 41.79
CA GLU A 84 18.02 10.81 41.95
C GLU A 84 18.96 10.45 40.80
N SER A 85 18.88 9.23 40.26
CA SER A 85 19.69 8.80 39.12
C SER A 85 19.19 9.37 37.80
N GLY A 86 17.90 9.71 37.72
CA GLY A 86 17.32 10.42 36.58
C GLY A 86 17.85 11.84 36.46
N VAL A 87 17.94 12.56 37.59
CA VAL A 87 18.49 13.92 37.64
C VAL A 87 19.96 13.93 37.26
N ALA A 88 20.75 12.96 37.72
CA ALA A 88 22.17 12.85 37.38
C ALA A 88 22.44 12.66 35.86
N LEU A 89 21.46 12.16 35.09
CA LEU A 89 21.57 12.05 33.63
C LEU A 89 21.37 13.39 32.90
N GLU A 90 20.79 14.39 33.56
CA GLU A 90 20.61 15.74 33.02
C GLU A 90 21.82 16.64 33.29
N GLU A 91 22.77 16.18 34.13
CA GLU A 91 23.99 16.92 34.46
C GLU A 91 25.06 16.79 33.36
N ASP A 92 25.88 17.83 33.19
CA ASP A 92 26.99 17.82 32.25
C ASP A 92 28.07 16.82 32.71
N LEU A 93 28.58 16.02 31.77
CA LEU A 93 29.65 15.05 32.03
C LEU A 93 30.93 15.73 32.52
N THR A 94 31.49 15.19 33.59
CA THR A 94 32.79 15.62 34.11
C THR A 94 33.94 15.06 33.28
N VAL A 95 35.09 15.73 33.32
CA VAL A 95 36.29 15.30 32.60
C VAL A 95 36.79 13.94 33.09
N GLU A 96 36.65 13.67 34.39
CA GLU A 96 36.99 12.41 35.03
C GLU A 96 36.14 11.23 34.51
N GLU A 97 34.83 11.43 34.31
CA GLU A 97 33.92 10.42 33.75
C GLU A 97 34.24 10.12 32.29
N ILE A 98 34.53 11.16 31.50
CA ILE A 98 34.97 11.02 30.11
C ILE A 98 36.28 10.20 30.05
N MET A 99 37.23 10.48 30.95
CA MET A 99 38.47 9.72 31.03
C MET A 99 38.26 8.26 31.45
N GLN A 100 37.35 7.98 32.38
CA GLN A 100 37.02 6.61 32.78
C GLN A 100 36.36 5.81 31.64
N ALA A 101 35.39 6.41 30.93
CA ALA A 101 34.71 5.77 29.81
C ALA A 101 35.68 5.40 28.67
N MET A 102 36.69 6.25 28.42
CA MET A 102 37.75 5.94 27.44
C MET A 102 38.69 4.81 27.89
N ARG A 103 38.93 4.65 29.21
CA ARG A 103 39.81 3.60 29.75
C ARG A 103 39.14 2.24 29.89
N GLY A 104 37.82 2.19 30.05
CA GLY A 104 37.03 0.96 30.16
C GLY A 104 36.84 0.17 28.86
N ARG A 105 37.45 0.63 27.76
CA ARG A 105 37.36 0.02 26.42
C ARG A 105 38.63 -0.78 26.11
N ASN A 106 38.88 -1.85 26.88
CA ASN A 106 39.86 -2.90 26.60
C ASN A 106 39.23 -4.27 26.83
#